data_AF-A0A7W1H6Z8-F1
#
_entry.id   AF-A0A7W1H6Z8-F1
#
_cell.length_a   1.000
_cell.length_b   1.000
_cell.length_c   1.000
_cell.angle_alpha   90.00
_cell.angle_beta   90.00
_cell.angle_gamma   90.00
#
_symmetry.space_group_name_H-M   'P 1'
#
loop_
_entity.id
_entity.type
_entity.pdbx_description
1 polymer ?
#
loop_
_entity_poly.entity_id
_entity_poly.type
_entity_poly.pdbx_seq_one_letter_code
_entity_poly.pdbx_strand_id
1 'polypeptide(L)' 'MSTPLNMHAARTALNRDPELRQWAEQWLKSKERTVAATMTDEEFDKHWLYVRPERMHDGALEAVAAYRQDHEG' A
#
# COMPACT_ATOMS: atom_id res chain seq x y z
N MET A 1 8.97 8.38 23.97
CA MET A 1 8.99 7.18 23.11
C MET A 1 7.85 7.32 22.11
N SER A 2 8.12 7.34 20.80
CA SER A 2 7.05 7.35 19.80
C SER A 2 6.29 6.02 19.85
N THR A 3 4.97 6.10 19.85
CA THR A 3 4.11 4.90 19.80
C THR A 3 4.43 4.10 18.54
N PRO A 4 4.71 2.79 18.65
CA PRO A 4 4.97 1.95 17.49
C PRO A 4 3.75 1.95 16.57
N LEU A 5 3.99 1.96 15.25
CA LEU A 5 2.93 1.92 14.25
C LEU A 5 2.14 0.61 14.41
N ASN A 6 0.82 0.71 14.53
CA ASN A 6 -0.08 -0.43 14.55
C ASN A 6 -1.10 -0.33 13.40
N MET A 7 -1.87 -1.41 13.17
CA MET A 7 -2.80 -1.49 12.04
C MET A 7 -3.86 -0.38 12.06
N HIS A 8 -4.41 -0.05 13.23
CA HIS A 8 -5.41 1.02 13.35
C HIS A 8 -4.81 2.39 13.01
N ALA A 9 -3.61 2.67 13.52
CA ALA A 9 -2.90 3.91 13.24
C ALA A 9 -2.52 4.04 11.75
N ALA A 10 -2.03 2.96 11.13
CA ALA A 10 -1.68 2.94 9.70
C ALA A 10 -2.90 3.22 8.82
N ARG A 11 -4.03 2.52 9.06
CA ARG A 11 -5.28 2.75 8.33
C ARG A 11 -5.83 4.15 8.56
N THR A 12 -5.68 4.69 9.77
CA THR A 12 -6.08 6.07 10.08
C THR A 12 -5.23 7.08 9.31
N ALA A 13 -3.91 6.86 9.20
CA ALA A 13 -3.02 7.71 8.41
C ALA A 13 -3.41 7.69 6.92
N LEU A 14 -3.61 6.51 6.34
CA LEU A 14 -4.05 6.35 4.94
C LEU A 14 -5.43 6.94 4.64
N ASN A 15 -6.26 7.18 5.66
CA ASN A 15 -7.56 7.84 5.49
C ASN A 15 -7.48 9.36 5.67
N ARG A 16 -6.45 9.87 6.35
CA ARG A 16 -6.29 11.31 6.64
C ARG A 16 -5.40 12.02 5.64
N ASP A 17 -4.45 11.31 5.05
CA ASP A 17 -3.46 11.86 4.13
C ASP A 17 -3.63 11.23 2.73
N PRO A 18 -4.20 11.98 1.76
CA PRO A 18 -4.39 11.50 0.40
C PRO A 18 -3.08 11.23 -0.35
N GLU A 19 -2.01 11.97 -0.05
CA GLU A 19 -0.72 11.82 -0.72
C GLU A 19 -0.04 10.52 -0.27
N LEU A 20 0.02 10.31 1.05
CA LEU A 20 0.46 9.04 1.64
C LEU A 20 -0.37 7.87 1.10
N ARG A 21 -1.68 8.04 1.00
CA ARG A 21 -2.58 7.00 0.47
C ARG A 21 -2.24 6.66 -0.98
N GLN A 22 -2.03 7.67 -1.82
CA GLN A 22 -1.71 7.47 -3.23
C GLN A 22 -0.36 6.77 -3.39
N TRP A 23 0.66 7.21 -2.64
CA TRP A 23 1.97 6.57 -2.65
C TRP A 23 1.88 5.11 -2.21
N ALA A 24 1.18 4.85 -1.11
CA ALA A 24 0.98 3.49 -0.59
C ALA A 24 0.25 2.59 -1.59
N GLU A 25 -0.77 3.10 -2.28
CA GLU A 25 -1.48 2.35 -3.33
C GLU A 25 -0.54 1.96 -4.48
N GLN A 26 0.31 2.88 -4.96
CA GLN A 26 1.26 2.57 -6.02
C GLN A 26 2.34 1.60 -5.56
N TRP A 27 2.88 1.79 -4.36
CA TRP A 27 3.89 0.91 -3.78
C TRP A 27 3.36 -0.53 -3.64
N LEU A 28 2.14 -0.69 -3.11
CA LEU A 28 1.48 -1.99 -3.00
C LEU A 28 1.13 -2.58 -4.38
N LYS A 29 0.69 -1.75 -5.34
CA LYS A 29 0.44 -2.19 -6.72
C LYS A 29 1.71 -2.75 -7.37
N SER A 30 2.85 -2.07 -7.19
CA SER A 30 4.15 -2.56 -7.68
C SER A 30 4.55 -3.88 -7.04
N LYS A 31 4.33 -4.06 -5.74
CA LYS A 31 4.55 -5.35 -5.08
C LYS A 31 3.64 -6.44 -5.64
N GLU A 32 2.35 -6.17 -5.80
CA GLU A 32 1.41 -7.14 -6.38
C GLU A 32 1.82 -7.53 -7.81
N ARG A 33 2.36 -6.59 -8.60
CA ARG A 33 2.85 -6.86 -9.95
C ARG A 33 3.98 -7.90 -9.96
N THR A 34 4.84 -7.91 -8.94
CA THR A 34 5.90 -8.93 -8.81
C THR A 34 5.35 -10.33 -8.54
N VAL A 35 4.23 -10.42 -7.82
CA VAL A 35 3.56 -11.70 -7.52
C VAL A 35 2.76 -12.18 -8.73
N ALA A 36 2.12 -11.26 -9.46
CA ALA A 36 1.35 -11.52 -10.67
C ALA A 36 2.19 -11.34 -11.95
N ALA A 37 3.47 -11.73 -11.92
CA ALA A 37 4.43 -11.46 -13.00
C ALA A 37 4.07 -12.10 -14.35
N THR A 38 3.22 -13.13 -14.36
CA THR A 38 2.80 -13.83 -15.58
C THR A 38 1.59 -13.22 -16.27
N MET A 39 0.89 -12.27 -15.63
CA MET A 39 -0.25 -11.59 -16.22
C MET A 39 0.21 -10.57 -17.26
N THR A 40 -0.55 -10.36 -18.33
CA THR A 40 -0.38 -9.16 -19.15
C THR A 40 -0.74 -7.90 -18.35
N ASP A 41 -0.43 -6.73 -18.90
CA ASP A 41 -0.78 -5.47 -18.22
C ASP A 41 -2.31 -5.31 -18.10
N GLU A 42 -3.09 -5.68 -19.13
CA GLU A 42 -4.55 -5.62 -19.09
C GLU A 42 -5.17 -6.62 -18.10
N GLU A 43 -4.60 -7.81 -18.00
CA GLU A 43 -5.01 -8.81 -17.02
C GLU A 43 -4.68 -8.33 -15.60
N PHE A 44 -3.50 -7.75 -15.41
CA PHE A 44 -3.06 -7.23 -14.13
C PHE A 44 -3.91 -6.03 -13.68
N ASP A 45 -4.27 -5.11 -14.57
CA ASP A 45 -5.12 -3.98 -14.22
C ASP A 45 -6.51 -4.45 -13.78
N LYS A 46 -7.08 -5.47 -14.45
CA LYS A 46 -8.33 -6.10 -14.00
C LYS A 46 -8.15 -6.77 -12.63
N HIS A 47 -7.10 -7.56 -12.45
CA HIS A 47 -6.76 -8.20 -11.17
C HIS A 47 -6.67 -7.18 -10.03
N TRP A 48 -5.96 -6.07 -10.26
CA TRP A 48 -5.75 -5.02 -9.29
C TRP A 48 -7.07 -4.41 -8.80
N LEU A 49 -8.04 -4.17 -9.69
CA LEU A 49 -9.35 -3.63 -9.29
C LEU A 49 -10.05 -4.50 -8.23
N TYR A 50 -9.84 -5.82 -8.27
CA TYR A 50 -10.44 -6.75 -7.32
C TYR A 50 -9.65 -6.86 -6.02
N VAL A 51 -8.31 -6.96 -6.08
CA VAL A 51 -7.49 -7.19 -4.88
C VAL A 51 -7.13 -5.91 -4.14
N ARG A 52 -7.23 -4.74 -4.78
CA ARG A 52 -6.83 -3.45 -4.19
C ARG A 52 -7.39 -3.20 -2.80
N PRO A 53 -8.71 -3.37 -2.51
CA PRO A 53 -9.24 -3.07 -1.19
C PRO A 53 -8.59 -3.90 -0.08
N GLU A 54 -8.36 -5.18 -0.32
CA GLU A 54 -7.70 -6.10 0.62
C GLU A 54 -6.21 -5.76 0.75
N ARG A 55 -5.50 -5.52 -0.36
CA ARG A 55 -4.09 -5.11 -0.34
C ARG A 55 -3.87 -3.81 0.42
N MET A 56 -4.75 -2.83 0.25
CA MET A 56 -4.69 -1.57 1.00
C MET A 56 -4.98 -1.76 2.49
N HIS A 57 -5.78 -2.75 2.88
CA HIS A 57 -6.06 -3.03 4.28
C HIS A 57 -4.95 -3.85 4.95
N ASP A 58 -4.54 -4.96 4.33
CA ASP A 58 -3.55 -5.89 4.89
C ASP A 58 -2.13 -5.30 4.80
N GLY A 59 -1.85 -4.60 3.72
CA GLY A 59 -0.57 -3.93 3.48
C GLY A 59 -0.43 -2.57 4.16
N ALA A 60 -1.45 -2.08 4.89
CA ALA A 60 -1.45 -0.73 5.44
C ALA A 60 -0.23 -0.44 6.34
N LEU A 61 0.09 -1.37 7.25
CA LEU A 61 1.20 -1.20 8.19
C LEU A 61 2.53 -1.15 7.45
N GLU A 62 2.73 -2.06 6.51
CA GLU A 62 3.96 -2.15 5.73
C GLU A 62 4.15 -0.93 4.83
N ALA A 63 3.11 -0.53 4.10
CA ALA A 63 3.19 0.60 3.17
C ALA A 63 3.45 1.94 3.89
N VAL A 64 2.81 2.17 5.04
CA VAL A 64 3.08 3.40 5.83
C VAL A 64 4.49 3.39 6.41
N ALA A 65 4.98 2.23 6.87
CA ALA A 65 6.37 2.12 7.34
C ALA A 65 7.38 2.39 6.20
N ALA A 66 7.12 1.84 5.00
CA ALA A 66 7.93 2.08 3.81
C ALA A 66 7.94 3.55 3.40
N TYR A 67 6.79 4.23 3.41
CA TYR A 67 6.69 5.66 3.09
C TYR A 67 7.55 6.51 4.03
N ARG A 68 7.45 6.25 5.34
CA ARG A 68 8.25 6.96 6.35
C ARG A 68 9.74 6.74 6.13
N GLN A 69 10.15 5.51 5.83
CA GLN A 69 11.54 5.22 5.53
C GLN A 69 12.04 5.94 4.26
N ASP A 70 11.20 6.09 3.24
CA ASP A 70 11.54 6.73 1.96
C ASP A 70 11.60 8.27 2.05
N HIS A 71 10.78 8.89 2.91
CA HIS A 71 10.64 10.37 2.97
C HIS A 71 11.24 11.02 4.23
N GLU A 72 11.37 10.26 5.33
CA GLU A 72 11.85 10.77 6.62
C GLU A 72 13.25 10.24 6.97
N GLY A 73 13.79 9.30 6.16
CA GLY A 73 15.15 8.76 6.27
C GLY A 73 16.15 9.49 5.40
#